data_AF-A0A6P7FEM9-F1
#
_entry.id   AF-A0A6P7FEM9-F1
#
_cell.length_a   1.000
_cell.length_b   1.000
_cell.length_c   1.000
_cell.angle_alpha   90.00
_cell.angle_beta   90.00
_cell.angle_gamma   90.00
#
_symmetry.space_group_name_H-M   'P 1'
#
loop_
_entity.id
_entity.type
_entity.pdbx_description
1 polymer ?
#
loop_
_entity_poly.entity_id
_entity_poly.type
_entity_poly.pdbx_seq_one_letter_code
_entity_poly.pdbx_strand_id
1 'polypeptide(L)'
;MLNSILTIVTALSCDKAEKGAIRLAKLCSTLQSDIQDSILIEELNGLSEFIMELRPKFTVYGFFNVNQQTIPVFISALTTYLIILIQFKVQK
;
A
#
# COMPACT_ATOMS: atom_id res chain seq x y z
N MET A 1 8.07 9.64 -19.51
CA MET A 1 8.95 9.62 -18.32
C MET A 1 8.34 10.38 -17.14
N LEU A 2 7.93 11.65 -17.29
CA LEU A 2 7.27 12.43 -16.22
C LEU A 2 5.99 11.76 -15.66
N ASN A 3 5.11 11.24 -16.53
CA ASN A 3 3.88 10.57 -16.11
C ASN A 3 4.15 9.28 -15.31
N SER A 4 5.20 8.53 -15.67
CA SER A 4 5.60 7.30 -14.98
C SER A 4 6.14 7.59 -13.58
N ILE A 5 6.91 8.68 -13.43
CA ILE A 5 7.40 9.15 -12.13
C ILE A 5 6.23 9.55 -11.23
N LEU A 6 5.25 10.27 -11.79
CA LEU A 6 4.05 10.66 -11.05
C LEU A 6 3.29 9.44 -10.54
N THR A 7 3.10 8.41 -11.36
CA THR A 7 2.45 7.15 -10.96
C THR A 7 3.18 6.44 -9.82
N ILE A 8 4.52 6.40 -9.86
CA ILE A 8 5.33 5.79 -8.79
C ILE A 8 5.15 6.59 -7.49
N VAL A 9 5.23 7.92 -7.55
CA VAL A 9 5.04 8.79 -6.38
C VAL A 9 3.65 8.62 -5.78
N THR A 10 2.60 8.53 -6.62
CA THR A 10 1.24 8.28 -6.13
C THR A 10 1.16 6.92 -5.44
N ALA A 11 1.72 5.86 -6.03
CA ALA A 11 1.69 4.53 -5.44
C ALA A 11 2.43 4.45 -4.09
N LEU A 12 3.55 5.16 -3.96
CA LEU A 12 4.27 5.27 -2.69
C LEU A 12 3.49 6.07 -1.63
N SER A 13 2.80 7.13 -2.04
CA SER A 13 1.96 7.92 -1.11
C SER A 13 0.76 7.10 -0.63
N CYS A 14 0.09 6.37 -1.52
CA CYS A 14 -1.00 5.45 -1.20
C CYS A 14 -0.54 4.36 -0.20
N ASP A 15 0.62 3.76 -0.46
CA ASP A 15 1.23 2.76 0.42
C ASP A 15 1.57 3.33 1.81
N LYS A 16 2.09 4.56 1.89
CA LYS A 16 2.35 5.25 3.16
C LYS A 16 1.06 5.50 3.95
N ALA A 17 -0.02 5.91 3.29
CA ALA A 17 -1.30 6.13 3.93
C ALA A 17 -1.89 4.83 4.50
N GLU A 18 -1.87 3.74 3.72
CA GLU A 18 -2.33 2.42 4.19
C GLU A 18 -1.48 1.92 5.37
N LYS A 19 -0.15 2.00 5.27
CA LYS A 19 0.77 1.61 6.35
C LYS A 19 0.64 2.50 7.59
N GLY A 20 0.26 3.77 7.43
CA GLY A 20 0.00 4.69 8.53
C GLY A 20 -1.11 4.18 9.44
N ALA A 21 -2.23 3.76 8.85
CA ALA A 21 -3.35 3.17 9.60
C ALA A 21 -2.95 1.87 10.31
N ILE A 22 -2.21 0.97 9.63
CA ILE A 22 -1.72 -0.28 10.25
C ILE A 22 -0.81 0.01 11.45
N ARG A 23 0.08 1.01 11.33
CA ARG A 23 0.95 1.42 12.45
C ARG A 23 0.14 1.98 13.60
N LEU A 24 -0.88 2.79 13.33
CA LEU A 24 -1.71 3.38 14.37
C LEU A 24 -2.50 2.31 15.13
N ALA A 25 -3.13 1.37 14.42
CA ALA A 25 -3.80 0.21 15.05
C ALA A 25 -2.81 -0.62 15.90
N LYS A 26 -1.59 -0.84 15.40
CA LYS A 26 -0.55 -1.55 16.15
C LYS A 26 -0.11 -0.78 17.40
N LEU A 27 -0.02 0.54 17.33
CA LEU A 27 0.28 1.38 18.50
C LEU A 27 -0.81 1.27 19.57
N CYS A 28 -2.09 1.19 19.19
CA CYS A 28 -3.18 0.91 20.13
C CYS A 28 -2.96 -0.44 20.84
N SER A 29 -2.62 -1.50 20.07
CA SER A 29 -2.35 -2.82 20.65
C SER A 29 -1.12 -2.83 21.59
N THR A 30 -0.07 -2.08 21.25
CA THR A 30 1.11 -1.94 22.12
C THR A 30 0.80 -1.14 23.37
N LEU A 31 0.02 -0.06 23.27
CA LEU A 31 -0.32 0.77 24.42
C LEU A 31 -1.24 0.04 25.41
N GLN A 32 -2.09 -0.88 24.93
CA GLN A 32 -2.89 -1.74 25.80
C GLN A 32 -2.05 -2.60 26.75
N SER A 33 -0.84 -3.04 26.36
CA SER A 33 -0.02 -3.88 27.26
C SER A 33 0.48 -3.15 28.49
N ASP A 34 0.48 -1.81 28.47
CA ASP A 34 0.98 -0.96 29.54
C ASP A 34 -0.15 -0.40 30.43
N ILE A 35 -1.42 -0.69 30.11
CA ILE A 35 -2.61 -0.16 30.79
C ILE A 35 -3.26 -1.27 31.64
N GLN A 36 -3.66 -0.92 32.88
CA GLN A 36 -4.42 -1.82 33.78
C GLN A 36 -5.93 -1.50 33.83
N ASP A 37 -6.32 -0.32 33.36
CA ASP A 37 -7.71 0.12 33.32
C ASP A 37 -8.48 -0.59 32.20
N SER A 38 -9.47 -1.40 32.57
CA SER A 38 -10.29 -2.18 31.63
C SER A 38 -11.10 -1.30 30.68
N ILE A 39 -11.52 -0.11 31.11
CA ILE A 39 -12.30 0.81 30.27
C ILE A 39 -11.41 1.37 29.17
N LEU A 40 -10.18 1.79 29.50
CA LEU A 40 -9.23 2.26 28.49
C LEU A 40 -8.86 1.15 27.51
N ILE A 41 -8.71 -0.10 27.96
CA ILE A 41 -8.41 -1.23 27.07
C ILE A 41 -9.53 -1.41 26.04
N GLU A 42 -10.79 -1.33 26.46
CA GLU A 42 -11.95 -1.43 25.58
C GLU A 42 -12.00 -0.27 24.56
N GLU A 43 -11.74 0.96 24.99
CA GLU A 43 -11.66 2.14 24.11
C GLU A 43 -10.51 2.02 23.09
N LEU A 44 -9.32 1.54 23.51
CA LEU A 44 -8.21 1.31 22.59
C LEU A 44 -8.51 0.20 21.57
N ASN A 45 -9.28 -0.83 21.96
CA ASN A 45 -9.75 -1.86 21.03
C ASN A 45 -10.72 -1.28 20.01
N GLY A 46 -11.73 -0.55 20.46
CA GLY A 46 -12.68 0.12 19.57
C GLY A 46 -11.98 1.08 18.60
N LEU A 47 -10.99 1.84 19.07
CA LEU A 47 -10.19 2.71 18.22
C LEU A 47 -9.36 1.94 17.19
N SER A 48 -8.70 0.86 17.61
CA SER A 48 -7.91 0.00 16.71
C SER A 48 -8.78 -0.62 15.61
N GLU A 49 -9.95 -1.14 15.96
CA GLU A 49 -10.93 -1.68 15.02
C GLU A 49 -11.42 -0.60 14.06
N PHE A 50 -11.81 0.56 14.59
CA PHE A 50 -12.26 1.69 13.78
C PHE A 50 -11.20 2.14 12.76
N ILE A 51 -9.94 2.25 13.16
CA ILE A 51 -8.82 2.59 12.26
C ILE A 51 -8.65 1.52 11.17
N MET A 52 -8.82 0.24 11.51
CA MET A 52 -8.68 -0.86 10.57
C MET A 52 -9.84 -0.94 9.58
N GLU A 53 -11.06 -0.60 10.00
CA GLU A 53 -12.22 -0.47 9.10
C GLU A 53 -12.08 0.72 8.15
N LEU A 54 -11.61 1.87 8.66
CA LEU A 54 -11.37 3.07 7.86
C LEU A 54 -10.07 3.01 7.05
N ARG A 55 -9.32 1.91 7.12
CA ARG A 55 -8.02 1.78 6.45
C ARG A 55 -8.17 2.09 4.96
N PRO A 56 -7.45 3.11 4.45
CA PRO A 56 -7.58 3.50 3.06
C PRO A 56 -6.99 2.41 2.15
N LYS A 57 -7.83 1.86 1.28
CA LYS A 57 -7.42 0.95 0.20
C LYS A 57 -7.55 1.69 -1.12
N PHE A 58 -6.42 2.04 -1.72
CA PHE A 58 -6.39 2.69 -3.03
C PHE A 58 -6.41 1.63 -4.11
N THR A 59 -7.41 1.65 -4.99
CA THR A 59 -7.53 0.69 -6.10
C THR A 59 -7.63 1.40 -7.44
N VAL A 60 -7.15 0.73 -8.50
CA VAL A 60 -7.43 1.15 -9.88
C VAL A 60 -8.71 0.46 -10.32
N TYR A 61 -9.84 1.17 -10.28
CA TYR A 61 -11.15 0.65 -10.68
C TYR A 61 -11.50 -0.72 -10.07
N GLY A 62 -10.99 -1.04 -8.87
CA GLY A 62 -11.21 -2.33 -8.22
C GLY A 62 -10.39 -3.52 -8.75
N PHE A 63 -9.57 -3.35 -9.80
CA PHE A 63 -8.78 -4.46 -10.36
C PHE A 63 -7.59 -4.86 -9.50
N PHE A 64 -6.84 -3.86 -9.00
CA PHE A 64 -5.69 -4.09 -8.13
C PHE A 64 -5.47 -2.92 -7.18
N ASN A 65 -4.82 -3.23 -6.05
CA ASN A 65 -4.40 -2.22 -5.08
C ASN A 65 -3.18 -1.45 -5.60
N VAL A 66 -3.23 -0.13 -5.47
CA VAL A 66 -2.12 0.76 -5.78
C VAL A 66 -1.26 0.90 -4.53
N ASN A 67 -0.18 0.13 -4.47
CA ASN A 67 0.76 0.15 -3.36
C ASN A 67 2.20 -0.05 -3.85
N GLN A 68 3.14 -0.21 -2.93
CA GLN A 68 4.54 -0.40 -3.28
C GLN A 68 4.80 -1.69 -4.12
N GLN A 69 3.94 -2.71 -4.01
CA GLN A 69 4.05 -3.95 -4.77
C GLN A 69 3.68 -3.78 -6.26
N THR A 70 2.93 -2.72 -6.61
CA THR A 70 2.60 -2.39 -8.01
C THR A 70 3.84 -2.00 -8.83
N ILE A 71 4.84 -1.38 -8.19
CA ILE A 71 6.05 -0.87 -8.84
C ILE A 71 6.88 -1.99 -9.51
N PRO A 72 7.30 -3.07 -8.81
CA PRO A 72 8.08 -4.13 -9.44
C PRO A 72 7.31 -4.85 -10.55
N VAL A 73 5.99 -5.02 -10.41
CA VAL A 73 5.14 -5.62 -11.46
C VAL A 73 5.17 -4.76 -12.73
N PHE A 74 5.03 -3.43 -12.58
CA PHE A 74 5.11 -2.50 -13.70
C PHE A 74 6.48 -2.54 -14.40
N ILE A 75 7.58 -2.52 -13.63
CA ILE A 75 8.94 -2.59 -14.18
C ILE A 75 9.16 -3.91 -14.91
N SER A 76 8.70 -5.03 -14.35
CA SER A 76 8.79 -6.35 -14.97
C SER A 76 8.05 -6.39 -16.30
N ALA A 77 6.78 -5.97 -16.33
CA ALA A 77 5.98 -5.94 -17.55
C ALA A 77 6.61 -5.04 -18.64
N LEU A 78 7.09 -3.86 -18.25
CA LEU A 78 7.78 -2.95 -19.17
C LEU A 78 9.05 -3.59 -19.75
N THR A 79 9.85 -4.23 -18.90
CA THR A 79 11.08 -4.91 -19.31
C THR A 79 10.78 -6.05 -20.27
N THR A 80 9.80 -6.90 -19.94
CA THR A 80 9.35 -7.99 -20.82
C THR A 80 8.91 -7.47 -22.18
N TYR A 81 8.12 -6.40 -22.22
CA TYR A 81 7.68 -5.79 -23.47
C TYR A 81 8.84 -5.24 -24.31
N LEU A 82 9.81 -4.57 -23.65
CA LEU A 82 11.01 -4.07 -24.33
C LEU A 82 11.84 -5.21 -24.93
N ILE A 83 12.04 -6.31 -24.20
CA ILE A 83 12.75 -7.48 -24.70
C ILE A 83 12.03 -8.02 -25.94
N ILE A 84 10.71 -8.19 -25.89
CA ILE A 84 9.91 -8.66 -27.03
C ILE A 84 10.11 -7.74 -28.24
N LEU A 85 10.03 -6.42 -28.07
CA LEU A 85 10.24 -5.47 -29.16
C LEU A 85 11.64 -5.55 -29.76
N ILE A 86 12.68 -5.71 -28.92
CA ILE A 86 14.06 -5.86 -29.38
C ILE A 86 14.19 -7.14 -30.22
N GLN A 87 13.63 -8.26 -29.75
CA GLN A 87 13.68 -9.52 -30.50
C GLN A 87 12.99 -9.40 -31.86
N PHE A 88 11.81 -8.75 -31.93
CA PHE A 88 11.12 -8.50 -33.20
C PHE A 88 11.86 -7.54 -34.14
N LYS A 89 12.63 -6.58 -33.60
CA LYS A 89 13.45 -5.66 -34.38
C LYS A 89 14.74 -6.29 -34.90
N VAL A 90 15.32 -7.23 -34.18
CA VAL A 90 16.55 -7.95 -34.58
C VAL A 90 16.24 -9.04 -35.62
N GLN A 91 15.02 -9.58 -35.64
CA GLN A 91 14.58 -10.59 -36.61
C GLN A 91 14.08 -10.03 -37.95
N LYS A 92 14.01 -8.70 -38.11
CA LYS A 92 13.73 -8.01 -39.38
C LYS A 92 14.98 -7.30 -39.89
#